data_AF-A0A7C6XTQ4-F1
#
_entry.id   AF-A0A7C6XTQ4-F1
#
_cell.length_a   1.000
_cell.length_b   1.000
_cell.length_c   1.000
_cell.angle_alpha   90.00
_cell.angle_beta   90.00
_cell.angle_gamma   90.00
#
_symmetry.space_group_name_H-M   'P 1'
#
loop_
_entity.id
_entity.type
_entity.pdbx_description
1 polymer ?
#
loop_
_entity_poly.entity_id
_entity_poly.type
_entity_poly.pdbx_seq_one_letter_code
_entity_poly.pdbx_strand_id
1 'polypeptide(L)'
;MQERNKDPYNKAFPNESDGSKKLKAKNIVIIVAVIVIAVTALVLGLVFGLKKTPPQNIVNMSTQNNSYCFAMKESDESFTIPMSIFEDNPIDAFDIEIRVIENYIKLENNVVKIVNKLDKNSEIGNSLGEIIFRKNNDTYITVYMKILREEVIEINSLSDFKAIPQGAEGIYLQKNNINLEGQEISIKDFKGEYYGNHNKLIGLNVSNAGGLFESANDANLAGINLVNFKYENIDESIEHHSIGLLANTMTNTNLISIKANGEILYKNSKINSERVISIGGIVGNLMNESKDNYIEVKGCQSDVDINVSASGHAIYIGGLIGNVQNVFIEDVKSFGKINYEFSKEGTQSVYAGGIAGFLKGKVDGFSGSKIPLDMGWFFESHMDIKINVEKDSIMFRIGGIIGKMIDYQLYYVNFAGNINVDCEKSEVIAGNIAGEVENTVFNKDQKRTILISQVTIENPIEVNSDGILKLGSLVGVGISQYVSNDYGIIFSDYPTILANVTRKTEIGESKETINKSPIGKRE
;
A
#
# COMPACT_ATOMS: atom_id res chain seq x y z
N MET A 1 11.92 42.72 101.94
CA MET A 1 12.60 42.89 100.63
C MET A 1 11.97 41.92 99.64
N GLN A 2 11.33 42.51 98.62
CA GLN A 2 10.99 42.01 97.27
C GLN A 2 10.29 40.65 97.01
N GLU A 3 9.32 40.78 96.11
CA GLU A 3 8.48 39.82 95.37
C GLU A 3 9.25 38.74 94.56
N ARG A 4 8.61 37.57 94.34
CA ARG A 4 8.13 37.04 93.03
C ARG A 4 8.04 35.50 92.97
N ASN A 5 6.81 35.03 92.71
CA ASN A 5 6.38 34.22 91.54
C ASN A 5 6.77 32.72 91.36
N LYS A 6 5.78 31.97 90.81
CA LYS A 6 5.78 30.64 90.13
C LYS A 6 5.89 29.37 91.00
N ASP A 7 5.19 28.25 90.76
CA ASP A 7 4.13 27.82 89.82
C ASP A 7 3.50 26.53 90.45
N PRO A 8 2.26 26.15 90.10
CA PRO A 8 1.46 25.17 90.81
C PRO A 8 1.71 23.77 90.24
N TYR A 9 2.69 23.05 90.80
CA TYR A 9 2.92 21.65 90.47
C TYR A 9 3.08 20.79 91.71
N ASN A 10 2.52 19.59 91.58
CA ASN A 10 2.86 18.37 92.30
C ASN A 10 2.37 18.25 93.74
N LYS A 11 1.25 17.53 93.89
CA LYS A 11 1.32 16.20 94.53
C LYS A 11 0.24 15.25 93.98
N ALA A 12 0.75 14.06 93.67
CA ALA A 12 0.14 12.95 92.98
C ALA A 12 -0.98 12.22 93.74
N PHE A 13 -1.87 11.57 92.98
CA PHE A 13 -2.52 10.27 93.27
C PHE A 13 -3.08 9.71 91.93
N PRO A 14 -3.40 8.41 91.80
CA PRO A 14 -2.54 7.23 91.86
C PRO A 14 -2.55 6.43 90.53
N ASN A 15 -1.62 5.48 90.42
CA ASN A 15 -1.40 4.59 89.28
C ASN A 15 -2.63 3.76 88.87
N GLU A 16 -3.07 3.89 87.61
CA GLU A 16 -3.85 2.85 86.92
C GLU A 16 -3.01 1.56 86.84
N SER A 17 -3.59 0.44 87.32
CA SER A 17 -2.99 -0.89 87.33
C SER A 17 -2.46 -1.33 85.96
N ASP A 18 -1.30 -1.98 85.91
CA ASP A 18 -0.65 -2.48 84.68
C ASP A 18 -1.54 -3.42 83.83
N GLY A 19 -2.58 -4.03 84.42
CA GLY A 19 -3.58 -4.82 83.70
C GLY A 19 -4.50 -4.00 82.79
N SER A 20 -4.89 -2.78 83.20
CA SER A 20 -5.78 -1.91 82.40
C SER A 20 -5.02 -1.17 81.30
N LYS A 21 -3.73 -0.83 81.52
CA LYS A 21 -2.84 -0.28 80.49
C LYS A 21 -2.55 -1.31 79.40
N LYS A 22 -2.32 -2.59 79.74
CA LYS A 22 -2.15 -3.67 78.76
C LYS A 22 -3.43 -3.93 77.96
N LEU A 23 -4.63 -3.86 78.57
CA LEU A 23 -5.90 -4.03 77.85
C LEU A 23 -6.20 -2.85 76.91
N LYS A 24 -5.98 -1.61 77.37
CA LYS A 24 -6.12 -0.40 76.53
C LYS A 24 -5.11 -0.40 75.38
N ALA A 25 -3.85 -0.77 75.63
CA ALA A 25 -2.83 -0.90 74.58
C ALA A 25 -3.17 -2.02 73.57
N LYS A 26 -3.67 -3.17 74.03
CA LYS A 26 -4.09 -4.27 73.15
C LYS A 26 -5.28 -3.89 72.29
N ASN A 27 -6.25 -3.15 72.83
CA ASN A 27 -7.39 -2.62 72.07
C ASN A 27 -6.97 -1.53 71.09
N ILE A 28 -6.03 -0.64 71.45
CA ILE A 28 -5.47 0.36 70.52
C ILE A 28 -4.71 -0.34 69.39
N VAL A 29 -3.91 -1.37 69.69
CA VAL A 29 -3.18 -2.14 68.66
C VAL A 29 -4.15 -2.88 67.73
N ILE A 30 -5.25 -3.43 68.25
CA ILE A 30 -6.29 -4.07 67.42
C ILE A 30 -6.99 -3.03 66.55
N ILE A 31 -7.35 -1.86 67.10
CA ILE A 31 -7.98 -0.78 66.32
C ILE A 31 -7.03 -0.27 65.23
N VAL A 32 -5.74 -0.08 65.55
CA VAL A 32 -4.73 0.31 64.56
C VAL A 32 -4.53 -0.78 63.51
N ALA A 33 -4.50 -2.06 63.89
CA ALA A 33 -4.39 -3.16 62.94
C ALA A 33 -5.63 -3.25 62.02
N VAL A 34 -6.84 -3.04 62.54
CA VAL A 34 -8.07 -3.01 61.75
C VAL A 34 -8.09 -1.80 60.81
N ILE A 35 -7.64 -0.62 61.27
CA ILE A 35 -7.51 0.57 60.42
C ILE A 35 -6.45 0.35 59.34
N VAL A 36 -5.30 -0.25 59.67
CA VAL A 36 -4.25 -0.57 58.68
C VAL A 36 -4.76 -1.59 57.67
N ILE A 37 -5.46 -2.64 58.09
CA ILE A 37 -6.07 -3.63 57.18
C ILE A 37 -7.15 -2.97 56.32
N ALA A 38 -8.01 -2.12 56.90
CA ALA A 38 -9.05 -1.41 56.16
C ALA A 38 -8.45 -0.45 55.13
N VAL A 39 -7.46 0.36 55.52
CA VAL A 39 -6.74 1.28 54.63
C VAL A 39 -5.96 0.50 53.57
N THR A 40 -5.30 -0.61 53.93
CA THR A 40 -4.59 -1.45 52.95
C THR A 40 -5.58 -2.11 52.00
N ALA A 41 -6.75 -2.56 52.46
CA ALA A 41 -7.81 -3.10 51.60
C ALA A 41 -8.45 -2.02 50.72
N LEU A 42 -8.53 -0.77 51.18
CA LEU A 42 -9.06 0.36 50.41
C LEU A 42 -8.03 0.86 49.38
N VAL A 43 -6.73 0.85 49.73
CA VAL A 43 -5.62 1.12 48.81
C VAL A 43 -5.47 -0.01 47.81
N LEU A 44 -5.53 -1.28 48.22
CA LEU A 44 -5.56 -2.42 47.30
C LEU A 44 -6.85 -2.39 46.47
N GLY A 45 -7.98 -1.98 47.02
CA GLY A 45 -9.24 -1.78 46.29
C GLY A 45 -9.19 -0.62 45.31
N LEU A 46 -8.40 0.43 45.57
CA LEU A 46 -8.16 1.53 44.63
C LEU A 46 -7.10 1.15 43.58
N VAL A 47 -6.02 0.48 43.98
CA VAL A 47 -4.92 0.03 43.11
C VAL A 47 -5.34 -1.13 42.20
N PHE A 48 -6.16 -2.07 42.71
CA PHE A 48 -6.63 -3.24 41.97
C PHE A 48 -8.11 -3.16 41.53
N GLY A 49 -8.95 -2.36 42.19
CA GLY A 49 -10.35 -2.10 41.77
C GLY A 49 -10.49 -0.94 40.79
N LEU A 50 -9.43 -0.17 40.54
CA LEU A 50 -9.20 0.51 39.26
C LEU A 50 -8.63 -0.43 38.20
N LYS A 51 -8.95 -1.73 38.25
CA LYS A 51 -9.21 -2.42 37.00
C LYS A 51 -10.46 -1.79 36.41
N LYS A 52 -10.26 -0.64 35.74
CA LYS A 52 -11.01 -0.33 34.52
C LYS A 52 -11.21 -1.69 33.85
N THR A 53 -12.45 -2.07 33.56
CA THR A 53 -12.69 -3.03 32.48
C THR A 53 -11.66 -2.68 31.41
N PRO A 54 -10.70 -3.58 31.08
CA PRO A 54 -9.70 -3.23 30.09
C PRO A 54 -10.49 -2.68 28.90
N PRO A 55 -10.14 -1.48 28.39
CA PRO A 55 -10.82 -0.98 27.19
C PRO A 55 -10.82 -2.15 26.22
N GLN A 56 -11.99 -2.51 25.69
CA GLN A 56 -12.14 -3.72 24.88
C GLN A 56 -10.98 -3.74 23.87
N ASN A 57 -10.04 -4.65 24.10
CA ASN A 57 -8.85 -4.83 23.30
C ASN A 57 -9.28 -5.58 22.04
N ILE A 58 -9.95 -4.88 21.14
CA ILE A 58 -10.24 -5.46 19.83
C ILE A 58 -9.98 -4.40 18.79
N VAL A 59 -8.81 -4.48 18.17
CA VAL A 59 -8.60 -4.02 16.79
C VAL A 59 -8.69 -5.30 15.96
N ASN A 60 -9.89 -5.64 15.50
CA ASN A 60 -10.11 -6.69 14.50
C ASN A 60 -10.40 -5.97 13.18
N MET A 61 -9.38 -5.34 12.61
CA MET A 61 -9.49 -4.77 11.26
C MET A 61 -9.17 -5.85 10.24
N SER A 62 -9.91 -5.86 9.14
CA SER A 62 -9.74 -6.81 8.04
C SER A 62 -8.32 -6.76 7.44
N THR A 63 -7.70 -5.58 7.46
CA THR A 63 -6.39 -5.31 6.87
C THR A 63 -5.64 -4.21 7.65
N GLN A 64 -4.31 -4.29 7.73
CA GLN A 64 -3.43 -3.25 8.27
C GLN A 64 -3.04 -2.24 7.19
N ASN A 65 -2.44 -1.08 7.52
CA ASN A 65 -1.95 -0.09 6.54
C ASN A 65 -3.01 0.41 5.53
N ASN A 66 -4.23 0.70 5.97
CA ASN A 66 -5.24 1.33 5.13
C ASN A 66 -4.98 2.82 4.96
N SER A 67 -4.89 3.27 3.72
CA SER A 67 -4.59 4.66 3.39
C SER A 67 -5.82 5.40 2.88
N TYR A 68 -5.97 6.65 3.32
CA TYR A 68 -7.02 7.57 2.87
C TYR A 68 -6.46 8.98 2.66
N CYS A 69 -6.93 9.69 1.64
CA CYS A 69 -6.58 11.09 1.43
C CYS A 69 -7.83 11.98 1.41
N PHE A 70 -7.79 13.02 2.24
CA PHE A 70 -8.80 14.07 2.29
C PHE A 70 -8.16 15.44 2.10
N ALA A 71 -8.97 16.35 1.59
CA ALA A 71 -8.65 17.75 1.48
C ALA A 71 -9.79 18.60 2.05
N MET A 72 -9.42 19.68 2.71
CA MET A 72 -10.34 20.68 3.23
C MET A 72 -9.88 22.07 2.83
N LYS A 73 -10.83 22.98 2.58
CA LYS A 73 -10.47 24.39 2.38
C LYS A 73 -10.03 24.97 3.71
N GLU A 74 -9.06 25.88 3.69
CA GLU A 74 -8.65 26.60 4.91
C GLU A 74 -9.82 27.37 5.54
N SER A 75 -10.80 27.78 4.73
CA SER A 75 -12.03 28.45 5.18
C SER A 75 -13.07 27.54 5.85
N ASP A 76 -12.97 26.21 5.71
CA ASP A 76 -13.94 25.27 6.29
C ASP A 76 -13.74 25.11 7.82
N GLU A 77 -12.63 25.63 8.38
CA GLU A 77 -12.17 25.59 9.80
C GLU A 77 -11.98 24.19 10.41
N SER A 78 -12.77 23.21 10.00
CA SER A 78 -12.70 21.83 10.44
C SER A 78 -13.13 20.83 9.35
N PHE A 79 -12.67 19.60 9.48
CA PHE A 79 -13.07 18.47 8.65
C PHE A 79 -13.35 17.25 9.52
N THR A 80 -14.44 16.55 9.26
CA THR A 80 -14.80 15.34 10.00
C THR A 80 -14.37 14.11 9.20
N ILE A 81 -13.40 13.36 9.73
CA ILE A 81 -12.97 12.09 9.15
C ILE A 81 -14.15 11.10 9.24
N PRO A 82 -14.56 10.47 8.12
CA PRO A 82 -15.66 9.51 8.12
C PRO A 82 -15.39 8.32 9.04
N MET A 83 -16.31 8.02 9.96
CA MET A 83 -16.13 6.92 10.93
C MET A 83 -16.03 5.54 10.27
N SER A 84 -16.55 5.38 9.05
CA SER A 84 -16.50 4.12 8.31
C SER A 84 -15.08 3.62 8.04
N ILE A 85 -14.07 4.50 8.03
CA ILE A 85 -12.68 4.08 7.79
C ILE A 85 -12.07 3.31 8.96
N PHE A 86 -12.70 3.39 10.14
CA PHE A 86 -12.25 2.72 11.36
C PHE A 86 -12.88 1.33 11.57
N GLU A 87 -13.70 0.83 10.63
CA GLU A 87 -14.36 -0.48 10.72
C GLU A 87 -15.03 -0.71 12.10
N ASP A 88 -15.86 0.24 12.53
CA ASP A 88 -16.57 0.25 13.82
C ASP A 88 -15.69 0.36 15.08
N ASN A 89 -14.36 0.47 14.92
CA ASN A 89 -13.47 0.74 16.05
C ASN A 89 -13.59 2.22 16.49
N PRO A 90 -13.68 2.49 17.79
CA PRO A 90 -13.66 3.85 18.28
C PRO A 90 -12.23 4.43 18.15
N ILE A 91 -12.12 5.74 17.96
CA ILE A 91 -10.80 6.38 17.72
C ILE A 91 -9.86 6.24 18.92
N ASP A 92 -10.40 6.25 20.14
CA ASP A 92 -9.62 6.05 21.37
C ASP A 92 -9.05 4.63 21.53
N ALA A 93 -9.41 3.71 20.62
CA ALA A 93 -8.74 2.42 20.51
C ALA A 93 -7.31 2.55 19.97
N PHE A 94 -6.98 3.63 19.26
CA PHE A 94 -5.71 3.83 18.56
C PHE A 94 -4.79 4.83 19.29
N ASP A 95 -3.49 4.57 19.20
CA ASP A 95 -2.44 5.57 19.41
C ASP A 95 -2.36 6.45 18.17
N ILE A 96 -2.28 7.77 18.33
CA ILE A 96 -2.37 8.72 17.21
C ILE A 96 -1.09 9.54 17.10
N GLU A 97 -0.49 9.57 15.91
CA GLU A 97 0.69 10.36 15.57
C GLU A 97 0.36 11.34 14.41
N ILE A 98 0.84 12.58 14.47
CA ILE A 98 0.69 13.59 13.41
C ILE A 98 2.08 14.09 13.03
N ARG A 99 2.47 14.03 11.74
CA ARG A 99 3.87 14.28 11.31
C ARG A 99 4.12 15.59 10.58
N VAL A 100 3.44 15.81 9.45
CA VAL A 100 3.87 16.84 8.46
C VAL A 100 3.25 18.22 8.70
N ILE A 101 2.10 18.28 9.36
CA ILE A 101 1.40 19.52 9.73
C ILE A 101 1.16 19.60 11.24
N GLU A 102 2.05 18.94 11.99
CA GLU A 102 2.09 19.00 13.43
C GLU A 102 2.15 20.48 13.87
N ASN A 103 1.31 20.87 14.85
CA ASN A 103 1.06 22.24 15.32
C ASN A 103 0.12 23.12 14.47
N TYR A 104 -0.32 22.69 13.29
CA TYR A 104 -1.28 23.44 12.46
C TYR A 104 -2.67 22.86 12.48
N ILE A 105 -2.75 21.53 12.61
CA ILE A 105 -4.00 20.84 12.88
C ILE A 105 -4.00 20.25 14.27
N LYS A 106 -5.20 20.08 14.81
CA LYS A 106 -5.47 19.28 15.98
C LYS A 106 -6.57 18.29 15.64
N LEU A 107 -6.39 17.03 16.04
CA LEU A 107 -7.44 16.04 15.98
C LEU A 107 -8.17 16.00 17.33
N GLU A 108 -9.49 16.23 17.31
CA GLU A 108 -10.38 16.05 18.46
C GLU A 108 -11.42 14.99 18.09
N ASN A 109 -11.30 13.80 18.65
CA ASN A 109 -12.01 12.60 18.19
C ASN A 109 -11.74 12.34 16.69
N ASN A 110 -12.76 12.40 15.83
CA ASN A 110 -12.63 12.27 14.37
C ASN A 110 -12.62 13.63 13.64
N VAL A 111 -12.57 14.74 14.37
CA VAL A 111 -12.65 16.09 13.78
C VAL A 111 -11.26 16.70 13.75
N VAL A 112 -10.76 16.97 12.55
CA VAL A 112 -9.54 17.73 12.29
C VAL A 112 -9.91 19.21 12.32
N LYS A 113 -9.22 20.00 13.16
CA LYS A 113 -9.40 21.44 13.27
C LYS A 113 -8.11 22.17 12.93
N ILE A 114 -8.20 23.29 12.25
CA ILE A 114 -7.06 24.18 12.01
C ILE A 114 -6.85 25.00 13.29
N VAL A 115 -5.70 24.82 13.96
CA VAL A 115 -5.37 25.54 15.20
C VAL A 115 -4.46 26.74 14.97
N ASN A 116 -3.67 26.74 13.90
CA ASN A 116 -2.83 27.86 13.49
C ASN A 116 -2.91 28.02 11.97
N LYS A 117 -3.24 29.23 11.50
CA LYS A 117 -3.16 29.55 10.07
C LYS A 117 -1.70 29.67 9.67
N LEU A 118 -1.33 28.95 8.63
CA LEU A 118 0.00 28.95 8.06
C LEU A 118 0.21 30.22 7.23
N ASP A 119 1.44 30.73 7.17
CA ASP A 119 1.79 31.75 6.18
C ASP A 119 1.52 31.20 4.77
N LYS A 120 0.95 32.03 3.89
CA LYS A 120 0.69 31.67 2.48
C LYS A 120 1.97 31.28 1.75
N ASN A 121 3.13 31.77 2.19
CA ASN A 121 4.43 31.46 1.58
C ASN A 121 5.15 30.28 2.24
N SER A 122 4.53 29.59 3.20
CA SER A 122 5.14 28.45 3.89
C SER A 122 5.19 27.21 3.00
N GLU A 123 6.37 26.62 2.82
CA GLU A 123 6.57 25.32 2.15
C GLU A 123 5.79 24.19 2.84
N ILE A 124 5.67 24.24 4.18
CA ILE A 124 4.86 23.31 4.97
C ILE A 124 3.38 23.43 4.57
N GLY A 125 2.95 24.61 4.13
CA GLY A 125 1.59 24.84 3.68
C GLY A 125 1.19 24.13 2.40
N ASN A 126 2.17 23.77 1.57
CA ASN A 126 1.96 22.99 0.36
C ASN A 126 2.13 21.48 0.60
N SER A 127 2.61 21.08 1.78
CA SER A 127 2.89 19.68 2.12
C SER A 127 1.61 18.92 2.49
N LEU A 128 1.60 17.61 2.23
CA LEU A 128 0.51 16.71 2.59
C LEU A 128 0.68 16.27 4.06
N GLY A 129 -0.30 16.57 4.90
CA GLY A 129 -0.33 16.16 6.29
C GLY A 129 -0.51 14.65 6.46
N GLU A 130 0.06 14.05 7.50
CA GLU A 130 -0.16 12.64 7.83
C GLU A 130 -0.70 12.52 9.27
N ILE A 131 -1.83 11.83 9.43
CA ILE A 131 -2.41 11.40 10.71
C ILE A 131 -2.40 9.87 10.73
N ILE A 132 -1.64 9.28 11.63
CA ILE A 132 -1.39 7.84 11.68
C ILE A 132 -2.08 7.27 12.92
N PHE A 133 -2.95 6.28 12.72
CA PHE A 133 -3.64 5.55 13.77
C PHE A 133 -2.99 4.18 13.93
N ARG A 134 -2.39 3.95 15.11
CA ARG A 134 -1.62 2.77 15.44
C ARG A 134 -2.23 1.98 16.59
N LYS A 135 -1.86 0.71 16.67
CA LYS A 135 -2.05 -0.11 17.87
C LYS A 135 -0.88 -1.07 18.01
N ASN A 136 -0.30 -1.15 19.20
CA ASN A 136 0.83 -2.07 19.49
C ASN A 136 2.02 -1.89 18.53
N ASN A 137 2.29 -0.64 18.12
CA ASN A 137 3.28 -0.24 17.10
C ASN A 137 2.94 -0.58 15.65
N ASP A 138 1.85 -1.29 15.37
CA ASP A 138 1.40 -1.53 14.00
C ASP A 138 0.55 -0.35 13.50
N THR A 139 0.76 0.05 12.24
CA THR A 139 -0.07 1.05 11.57
C THR A 139 -1.31 0.39 10.98
N TYR A 140 -2.49 0.90 11.34
CA TYR A 140 -3.75 0.39 10.82
C TYR A 140 -4.34 1.33 9.78
N ILE A 141 -4.33 2.62 10.06
CA ILE A 141 -4.89 3.65 9.18
C ILE A 141 -3.92 4.82 9.08
N THR A 142 -3.64 5.24 7.85
CA THR A 142 -2.95 6.49 7.55
C THR A 142 -3.92 7.41 6.83
N VAL A 143 -4.17 8.59 7.39
CA VAL A 143 -4.96 9.65 6.77
C VAL A 143 -4.02 10.76 6.30
N TYR A 144 -3.94 10.91 4.99
CA TYR A 144 -3.33 12.05 4.35
C TYR A 144 -4.31 13.22 4.32
N MET A 145 -3.89 14.40 4.78
CA MET A 145 -4.72 15.58 4.87
C MET A 145 -4.09 16.77 4.16
N LYS A 146 -4.77 17.32 3.15
CA LYS A 146 -4.37 18.55 2.47
C LYS A 146 -5.24 19.73 2.92
N ILE A 147 -4.61 20.87 3.24
CA ILE A 147 -5.32 22.14 3.46
C ILE A 147 -5.19 22.96 2.18
N LEU A 148 -6.32 23.22 1.51
CA LEU A 148 -6.38 23.97 0.26
C LEU A 148 -6.54 25.47 0.55
N ARG A 149 -5.65 26.29 -0.02
CA ARG A 149 -5.61 27.75 0.22
C ARG A 149 -5.84 28.60 -1.01
N GLU A 150 -5.70 28.00 -2.18
CA GLU A 150 -5.94 28.65 -3.45
C GLU A 150 -7.43 28.56 -3.82
N GLU A 151 -7.77 29.08 -4.99
CA GLU A 151 -9.10 28.94 -5.54
C GLU A 151 -9.39 27.46 -5.81
N VAL A 152 -10.46 26.95 -5.20
CA VAL A 152 -10.88 25.55 -5.31
C VAL A 152 -12.14 25.48 -6.17
N ILE A 153 -12.09 24.63 -7.20
CA ILE A 153 -13.24 24.28 -8.03
C ILE A 153 -13.94 23.10 -7.37
N GLU A 154 -15.12 23.33 -6.81
CA GLU A 154 -15.88 22.27 -6.16
C GLU A 154 -16.67 21.44 -7.18
N ILE A 155 -16.47 20.13 -7.13
CA ILE A 155 -17.23 19.16 -7.91
C ILE A 155 -18.35 18.61 -7.00
N ASN A 156 -19.55 19.16 -7.16
CA ASN A 156 -20.72 18.80 -6.35
C ASN A 156 -21.68 17.85 -7.08
N SER A 157 -21.57 17.78 -8.41
CA SER A 157 -22.52 17.10 -9.29
C SER A 157 -21.85 16.50 -10.52
N LEU A 158 -22.62 15.70 -11.27
CA LEU A 158 -22.20 15.17 -12.57
C LEU A 158 -21.90 16.29 -13.58
N SER A 159 -22.67 17.39 -13.58
CA SER A 159 -22.43 18.51 -14.49
C SER A 159 -21.11 19.21 -14.20
N ASP A 160 -20.76 19.40 -12.92
CA ASP A 160 -19.47 20.01 -12.55
C ASP A 160 -18.32 19.10 -12.98
N PHE A 161 -18.47 17.79 -12.78
CA PHE A 161 -17.45 16.82 -13.17
C PHE A 161 -17.22 16.80 -14.68
N LYS A 162 -18.30 16.84 -15.49
CA LYS A 162 -18.19 16.93 -16.95
C LYS A 162 -17.65 18.27 -17.45
N ALA A 163 -17.71 19.31 -16.62
CA ALA A 163 -17.22 20.64 -16.99
C ALA A 163 -15.70 20.78 -16.87
N ILE A 164 -14.99 19.77 -16.35
CA ILE A 164 -13.52 19.76 -16.30
C ILE A 164 -13.00 19.82 -17.75
N PRO A 165 -12.31 20.91 -18.15
CA PRO A 165 -11.85 21.04 -19.53
C PRO A 165 -10.65 20.13 -19.81
N GLN A 166 -10.41 19.84 -21.08
CA GLN A 166 -9.13 19.27 -21.51
C GLN A 166 -7.98 20.22 -21.12
N GLY A 167 -6.86 19.66 -20.67
CA GLY A 167 -5.72 20.48 -20.26
C GLY A 167 -5.94 21.23 -18.95
N ALA A 168 -6.96 20.85 -18.16
CA ALA A 168 -7.31 21.52 -16.93
C ALA A 168 -6.11 21.66 -15.98
N GLU A 169 -5.84 22.90 -15.61
CA GLU A 169 -4.92 23.33 -14.56
C GLU A 169 -5.78 23.91 -13.42
N GLY A 170 -5.42 23.68 -12.16
CA GLY A 170 -6.18 24.15 -10.99
C GLY A 170 -6.49 23.04 -9.97
N ILE A 171 -7.13 23.43 -8.87
CA ILE A 171 -7.43 22.53 -7.74
C ILE A 171 -8.92 22.16 -7.75
N TYR A 172 -9.21 20.88 -7.91
CA TYR A 172 -10.55 20.31 -7.96
C TYR A 172 -10.84 19.52 -6.69
N LEU A 173 -11.98 19.78 -6.05
CA LEU A 173 -12.39 19.11 -4.81
C LEU A 173 -13.77 18.47 -4.96
N GLN A 174 -13.83 17.14 -4.93
CA GLN A 174 -15.09 16.41 -4.93
C GLN A 174 -15.76 16.45 -3.55
N LYS A 175 -16.99 16.94 -3.49
CA LYS A 175 -17.76 17.06 -2.24
C LYS A 175 -18.77 15.92 -2.04
N ASN A 176 -19.24 15.30 -3.12
CA ASN A 176 -20.30 14.28 -3.08
C ASN A 176 -19.93 13.04 -3.92
N ASN A 177 -20.58 11.92 -3.64
CA ASN A 177 -20.59 10.78 -4.56
C ASN A 177 -21.24 11.18 -5.90
N ILE A 178 -20.74 10.66 -7.02
CA ILE A 178 -21.22 10.96 -8.37
C ILE A 178 -21.48 9.65 -9.11
N ASN A 179 -22.70 9.47 -9.61
CA ASN A 179 -23.04 8.36 -10.49
C ASN A 179 -22.67 8.73 -11.94
N LEU A 180 -21.85 7.89 -12.57
CA LEU A 180 -21.33 8.01 -13.93
C LEU A 180 -21.89 6.93 -14.88
N GLU A 181 -22.87 6.13 -14.44
CA GLU A 181 -23.52 5.10 -15.25
C GLU A 181 -24.14 5.69 -16.53
N GLY A 182 -23.88 5.02 -17.65
CA GLY A 182 -24.37 5.41 -18.97
C GLY A 182 -23.79 6.73 -19.50
N GLN A 183 -22.75 7.27 -18.85
CA GLN A 183 -22.08 8.48 -19.31
C GLN A 183 -20.86 8.13 -20.17
N GLU A 184 -20.60 8.97 -21.17
CA GLU A 184 -19.32 8.98 -21.88
C GLU A 184 -18.49 10.16 -21.34
N ILE A 185 -17.43 9.84 -20.59
CA ILE A 185 -16.55 10.83 -19.97
C ILE A 185 -15.11 10.40 -20.20
N SER A 186 -14.29 11.34 -20.64
CA SER A 186 -12.84 11.21 -20.75
C SER A 186 -12.21 12.56 -20.49
N ILE A 187 -11.39 12.65 -19.45
CA ILE A 187 -10.61 13.85 -19.15
C ILE A 187 -9.26 13.71 -19.84
N LYS A 188 -8.96 14.60 -20.77
CA LYS A 188 -7.73 14.58 -21.57
C LYS A 188 -6.71 15.57 -21.03
N ASP A 189 -5.45 15.14 -20.99
CA ASP A 189 -4.27 15.96 -20.67
C ASP A 189 -4.39 16.73 -19.36
N PHE A 190 -4.96 16.12 -18.32
CA PHE A 190 -5.14 16.81 -17.03
C PHE A 190 -3.78 17.17 -16.40
N LYS A 191 -3.66 18.39 -15.86
CA LYS A 191 -2.43 18.91 -15.24
C LYS A 191 -2.63 19.52 -13.85
N GLY A 192 -3.86 19.46 -13.34
CA GLY A 192 -4.23 20.06 -12.07
C GLY A 192 -4.00 19.13 -10.87
N GLU A 193 -4.62 19.52 -9.76
CA GLU A 193 -4.76 18.69 -8.57
C GLU A 193 -6.22 18.26 -8.42
N TYR A 194 -6.48 16.96 -8.29
CA TYR A 194 -7.82 16.42 -8.05
C TYR A 194 -7.89 15.68 -6.72
N TYR A 195 -8.72 16.20 -5.82
CA TYR A 195 -8.99 15.62 -4.51
C TYR A 195 -10.39 15.01 -4.47
N GLY A 196 -10.46 13.68 -4.50
CA GLY A 196 -11.72 12.93 -4.46
C GLY A 196 -12.37 12.84 -3.08
N ASN A 197 -11.61 13.09 -2.00
CA ASN A 197 -12.05 12.94 -0.61
C ASN A 197 -12.69 11.57 -0.29
N HIS A 198 -12.32 10.54 -1.04
CA HIS A 198 -12.92 9.20 -1.05
C HIS A 198 -14.42 9.15 -1.32
N ASN A 199 -14.99 10.24 -1.83
CA ASN A 199 -16.30 10.21 -2.44
C ASN A 199 -16.26 9.30 -3.68
N LYS A 200 -17.34 8.54 -3.88
CA LYS A 200 -17.42 7.50 -4.90
C LYS A 200 -17.71 8.10 -6.26
N LEU A 201 -16.93 7.71 -7.26
CA LEU A 201 -17.31 7.77 -8.68
C LEU A 201 -17.84 6.38 -9.04
N ILE A 202 -19.07 6.28 -9.54
CA ILE A 202 -19.79 5.00 -9.62
C ILE A 202 -20.14 4.65 -11.07
N GLY A 203 -19.75 3.45 -11.50
CA GLY A 203 -20.34 2.77 -12.66
C GLY A 203 -19.97 3.32 -14.04
N LEU A 204 -18.82 4.01 -14.19
CA LEU A 204 -18.37 4.45 -15.50
C LEU A 204 -17.87 3.25 -16.33
N ASN A 205 -18.29 3.19 -17.59
CA ASN A 205 -17.67 2.34 -18.59
C ASN A 205 -16.66 3.16 -19.40
N VAL A 206 -15.37 2.83 -19.28
CA VAL A 206 -14.26 3.52 -19.93
C VAL A 206 -13.83 2.88 -21.25
N SER A 207 -14.56 1.88 -21.78
CA SER A 207 -14.21 1.18 -23.04
C SER A 207 -13.80 2.09 -24.20
N ASN A 208 -14.54 3.20 -24.40
CA ASN A 208 -14.31 4.12 -25.52
C ASN A 208 -13.00 4.91 -25.35
N ALA A 209 -12.72 5.36 -24.13
CA ALA A 209 -11.62 6.27 -23.83
C ALA A 209 -10.38 5.60 -23.24
N GLY A 210 -10.51 4.36 -22.75
CA GLY A 210 -9.47 3.63 -22.01
C GLY A 210 -9.56 3.80 -20.49
N GLY A 211 -9.65 5.04 -20.01
CA GLY A 211 -9.70 5.39 -18.58
C GLY A 211 -10.49 6.66 -18.32
N LEU A 212 -10.77 6.96 -17.05
CA LEU A 212 -11.43 8.22 -16.65
C LEU A 212 -10.62 9.45 -17.09
N PHE A 213 -9.31 9.36 -16.88
CA PHE A 213 -8.31 10.26 -17.43
C PHE A 213 -7.62 9.55 -18.58
N GLU A 214 -7.80 10.03 -19.82
CA GLU A 214 -7.06 9.48 -20.94
C GLU A 214 -5.55 9.72 -20.76
N SER A 215 -5.20 10.90 -20.25
CA SER A 215 -3.84 11.27 -19.88
C SER A 215 -3.84 12.25 -18.71
N ALA A 216 -2.83 12.12 -17.83
CA ALA A 216 -2.50 13.14 -16.83
C ALA A 216 -0.99 13.42 -16.87
N ASN A 217 -0.60 14.70 -16.86
CA ASN A 217 0.78 15.13 -17.00
C ASN A 217 1.09 16.20 -15.96
N ASP A 218 2.14 16.02 -15.16
CA ASP A 218 2.53 16.94 -14.08
C ASP A 218 1.38 17.19 -13.09
N ALA A 219 0.53 16.19 -12.86
CA ALA A 219 -0.69 16.30 -12.07
C ALA A 219 -0.55 15.69 -10.66
N ASN A 220 -1.54 15.94 -9.80
CA ASN A 220 -1.68 15.25 -8.52
C ASN A 220 -3.11 14.71 -8.37
N LEU A 221 -3.25 13.39 -8.25
CA LEU A 221 -4.53 12.74 -8.09
C LEU A 221 -4.57 12.06 -6.73
N ALA A 222 -5.54 12.45 -5.89
CA ALA A 222 -5.57 12.04 -4.51
C ALA A 222 -6.98 11.69 -4.01
N GLY A 223 -7.12 10.62 -3.24
CA GLY A 223 -8.36 10.24 -2.58
C GLY A 223 -9.50 9.89 -3.54
N ILE A 224 -9.21 9.43 -4.76
CA ILE A 224 -10.23 9.04 -5.73
C ILE A 224 -10.70 7.62 -5.41
N ASN A 225 -12.01 7.39 -5.46
CA ASN A 225 -12.64 6.10 -5.18
C ASN A 225 -13.55 5.67 -6.34
N LEU A 226 -13.05 4.79 -7.19
CA LEU A 226 -13.77 4.24 -8.34
C LEU A 226 -14.51 2.97 -7.93
N VAL A 227 -15.81 2.91 -8.17
CA VAL A 227 -16.68 1.79 -7.76
C VAL A 227 -17.42 1.25 -8.97
N ASN A 228 -17.36 -0.06 -9.19
CA ASN A 228 -17.99 -0.75 -10.31
C ASN A 228 -17.59 -0.20 -11.70
N PHE A 229 -16.33 0.23 -11.85
CA PHE A 229 -15.83 0.70 -13.15
C PHE A 229 -15.62 -0.47 -14.10
N LYS A 230 -15.76 -0.23 -15.39
CA LYS A 230 -15.59 -1.28 -16.41
C LYS A 230 -14.80 -0.78 -17.59
N TYR A 231 -13.92 -1.63 -18.09
CA TYR A 231 -13.36 -1.53 -19.43
C TYR A 231 -13.68 -2.83 -20.14
N GLU A 232 -14.32 -2.74 -21.30
CA GLU A 232 -14.63 -3.88 -22.16
C GLU A 232 -14.31 -3.53 -23.61
N ASN A 233 -13.24 -4.12 -24.13
CA ASN A 233 -12.89 -4.05 -25.55
C ASN A 233 -12.86 -5.46 -26.10
N ILE A 234 -13.83 -5.74 -26.97
CA ILE A 234 -13.94 -6.96 -27.74
C ILE A 234 -13.96 -6.48 -29.19
N ASP A 235 -12.80 -6.50 -29.89
CA ASP A 235 -12.62 -6.41 -31.35
C ASP A 235 -11.96 -5.13 -31.99
N GLU A 236 -11.41 -5.33 -33.19
CA GLU A 236 -10.24 -4.73 -33.90
C GLU A 236 -10.08 -3.21 -34.06
N SER A 237 -11.06 -2.37 -33.72
CA SER A 237 -11.06 -0.97 -34.18
C SER A 237 -10.38 0.03 -33.24
N ILE A 238 -10.26 -0.29 -31.95
CA ILE A 238 -9.77 0.65 -30.92
C ILE A 238 -8.44 0.16 -30.36
N GLU A 239 -7.35 0.77 -30.82
CA GLU A 239 -5.99 0.41 -30.41
C GLU A 239 -5.54 1.17 -29.14
N HIS A 240 -6.17 0.88 -28.00
CA HIS A 240 -5.61 1.35 -26.72
C HIS A 240 -4.38 0.52 -26.37
N HIS A 241 -3.21 1.16 -26.31
CA HIS A 241 -1.93 0.54 -25.94
C HIS A 241 -1.68 0.57 -24.43
N SER A 242 -2.43 1.41 -23.72
CA SER A 242 -2.35 1.56 -22.28
C SER A 242 -3.75 1.66 -21.72
N ILE A 243 -4.07 0.86 -20.71
CA ILE A 243 -5.43 0.71 -20.18
C ILE A 243 -5.37 0.71 -18.67
N GLY A 244 -6.18 1.58 -18.04
CA GLY A 244 -6.46 1.53 -16.62
C GLY A 244 -7.74 2.28 -16.29
N LEU A 245 -8.46 1.83 -15.25
CA LEU A 245 -9.79 2.39 -14.93
C LEU A 245 -9.71 3.87 -14.54
N LEU A 246 -8.64 4.27 -13.84
CA LEU A 246 -8.37 5.68 -13.57
C LEU A 246 -7.74 6.33 -14.79
N ALA A 247 -6.67 5.77 -15.35
CA ALA A 247 -6.04 6.36 -16.52
C ALA A 247 -5.31 5.40 -17.45
N ASN A 248 -5.20 5.81 -18.71
CA ASN A 248 -4.34 5.10 -19.66
C ASN A 248 -2.88 5.41 -19.39
N THR A 249 -2.51 6.69 -19.42
CA THR A 249 -1.12 7.14 -19.31
C THR A 249 -1.00 8.28 -18.33
N MET A 250 0.04 8.22 -17.51
CA MET A 250 0.41 9.29 -16.61
C MET A 250 1.90 9.57 -16.69
N THR A 251 2.24 10.85 -16.79
CA THR A 251 3.62 11.33 -16.78
C THR A 251 3.79 12.31 -15.63
N ASN A 252 4.87 12.18 -14.84
CA ASN A 252 5.20 13.06 -13.72
C ASN A 252 4.01 13.31 -12.76
N THR A 253 3.18 12.29 -12.51
CA THR A 253 1.91 12.46 -11.78
C THR A 253 1.89 11.66 -10.48
N ASN A 254 1.56 12.31 -9.37
CA ASN A 254 1.42 11.66 -8.05
C ASN A 254 0.07 10.96 -7.92
N LEU A 255 0.07 9.78 -7.29
CA LEU A 255 -1.13 9.00 -6.98
C LEU A 255 -1.19 8.71 -5.49
N ILE A 256 -2.13 9.33 -4.79
CA ILE A 256 -2.21 9.20 -3.33
C ILE A 256 -3.58 8.66 -2.90
N SER A 257 -3.59 7.51 -2.24
CA SER A 257 -4.79 6.87 -1.70
C SER A 257 -5.90 6.69 -2.74
N ILE A 258 -5.56 6.19 -3.93
CA ILE A 258 -6.54 5.84 -4.95
C ILE A 258 -7.11 4.47 -4.64
N LYS A 259 -8.43 4.31 -4.70
CA LYS A 259 -9.11 3.02 -4.62
C LYS A 259 -9.86 2.75 -5.91
N ALA A 260 -9.65 1.59 -6.52
CA ALA A 260 -10.38 1.16 -7.71
C ALA A 260 -11.01 -0.20 -7.51
N ASN A 261 -12.29 -0.32 -7.86
CA ASN A 261 -13.02 -1.58 -7.95
C ASN A 261 -13.71 -1.69 -9.32
N GLY A 262 -13.57 -2.84 -9.98
CA GLY A 262 -14.12 -2.99 -11.32
C GLY A 262 -13.63 -4.22 -12.10
N GLU A 263 -13.77 -4.14 -13.42
CA GLU A 263 -13.37 -5.20 -14.35
C GLU A 263 -12.72 -4.60 -15.60
N ILE A 264 -11.65 -5.24 -16.08
CA ILE A 264 -11.01 -4.97 -17.37
C ILE A 264 -11.08 -6.25 -18.21
N LEU A 265 -11.82 -6.19 -19.31
CA LEU A 265 -11.85 -7.21 -20.36
C LEU A 265 -11.21 -6.64 -21.62
N TYR A 266 -9.99 -7.08 -21.94
CA TYR A 266 -9.28 -6.64 -23.14
C TYR A 266 -9.01 -7.82 -24.08
N LYS A 267 -9.72 -7.84 -25.21
CA LYS A 267 -9.57 -8.84 -26.26
C LYS A 267 -9.18 -8.17 -27.58
N ASN A 268 -8.02 -8.54 -28.11
CA ASN A 268 -7.52 -8.05 -29.38
C ASN A 268 -7.02 -9.21 -30.25
N SER A 269 -7.73 -9.45 -31.36
CA SER A 269 -7.42 -10.48 -32.34
C SER A 269 -6.30 -10.10 -33.32
N LYS A 270 -5.94 -8.81 -33.41
CA LYS A 270 -4.98 -8.29 -34.39
C LYS A 270 -3.55 -8.59 -33.94
N ILE A 271 -2.84 -9.32 -34.79
CA ILE A 271 -1.42 -9.62 -34.59
C ILE A 271 -0.60 -8.38 -34.93
N ASN A 272 0.09 -7.82 -33.93
CA ASN A 272 1.08 -6.78 -34.14
C ASN A 272 2.31 -7.05 -33.25
N SER A 273 3.34 -7.65 -33.83
CA SER A 273 4.55 -8.07 -33.12
C SER A 273 5.48 -6.92 -32.70
N GLU A 274 5.18 -5.67 -33.06
CA GLU A 274 5.88 -4.47 -32.61
C GLU A 274 5.17 -3.79 -31.43
N ARG A 275 3.94 -4.19 -31.13
CA ARG A 275 3.07 -3.50 -30.18
C ARG A 275 3.45 -3.78 -28.72
N VAL A 276 3.58 -2.73 -27.92
CA VAL A 276 3.60 -2.83 -26.45
C VAL A 276 2.20 -2.52 -25.91
N ILE A 277 1.72 -3.35 -24.99
CA ILE A 277 0.42 -3.22 -24.33
C ILE A 277 0.65 -3.15 -22.82
N SER A 278 0.09 -2.16 -22.16
CA SER A 278 0.18 -2.00 -20.69
C SER A 278 -1.22 -1.95 -20.10
N ILE A 279 -1.52 -2.84 -19.16
CA ILE A 279 -2.83 -2.97 -18.53
C ILE A 279 -2.65 -2.96 -17.03
N GLY A 280 -3.27 -1.99 -16.35
CA GLY A 280 -3.29 -1.89 -14.90
C GLY A 280 -4.69 -1.67 -14.37
N GLY A 281 -5.02 -2.19 -13.19
CA GLY A 281 -6.33 -1.93 -12.57
C GLY A 281 -6.61 -0.44 -12.36
N ILE A 282 -5.59 0.33 -11.96
CA ILE A 282 -5.69 1.79 -11.81
C ILE A 282 -5.12 2.50 -13.04
N VAL A 283 -3.87 2.24 -13.40
CA VAL A 283 -3.16 2.95 -14.49
C VAL A 283 -2.50 1.98 -15.46
N GLY A 284 -2.67 2.20 -16.77
CA GLY A 284 -1.96 1.41 -17.77
C GLY A 284 -0.44 1.64 -17.75
N ASN A 285 -0.01 2.90 -17.86
CA ASN A 285 1.39 3.30 -17.95
C ASN A 285 1.66 4.54 -17.10
N LEU A 286 2.58 4.44 -16.15
CA LEU A 286 3.02 5.54 -15.30
C LEU A 286 4.54 5.76 -15.43
N MET A 287 4.95 6.96 -15.79
CA MET A 287 6.37 7.28 -15.96
C MET A 287 6.73 8.60 -15.30
N ASN A 288 7.88 8.65 -14.65
CA ASN A 288 8.52 9.89 -14.27
C ASN A 288 9.67 10.18 -15.26
N GLU A 289 9.48 11.22 -16.06
CA GLU A 289 10.50 11.76 -16.97
C GLU A 289 11.32 12.87 -16.30
N SER A 290 10.87 13.38 -15.14
CA SER A 290 11.57 14.42 -14.41
C SER A 290 12.87 13.92 -13.79
N LYS A 291 13.93 14.69 -14.04
CA LYS A 291 15.23 14.48 -13.39
C LYS A 291 15.24 14.96 -11.95
N ASP A 292 14.46 15.99 -11.64
CA ASP A 292 14.57 16.74 -10.40
C ASP A 292 13.43 16.44 -9.42
N ASN A 293 12.29 15.94 -9.92
CA ASN A 293 11.13 15.63 -9.09
C ASN A 293 11.00 14.12 -8.86
N TYR A 294 10.70 13.75 -7.62
CA TYR A 294 10.24 12.41 -7.27
C TYR A 294 8.72 12.34 -7.46
N ILE A 295 8.26 11.21 -7.98
CA ILE A 295 6.85 10.91 -8.14
C ILE A 295 6.51 9.77 -7.23
N GLU A 296 5.39 9.90 -6.52
CA GLU A 296 4.96 8.99 -5.48
C GLU A 296 3.63 8.31 -5.85
N VAL A 297 3.60 6.99 -5.69
CA VAL A 297 2.37 6.20 -5.64
C VAL A 297 2.23 5.68 -4.22
N LYS A 298 1.35 6.29 -3.44
CA LYS A 298 1.23 6.01 -2.00
C LYS A 298 -0.17 5.57 -1.65
N GLY A 299 -0.31 4.49 -0.87
CA GLY A 299 -1.59 4.11 -0.28
C GLY A 299 -2.65 3.63 -1.26
N CYS A 300 -2.27 3.25 -2.48
CA CYS A 300 -3.21 2.91 -3.55
C CYS A 300 -3.67 1.44 -3.45
N GLN A 301 -4.95 1.20 -3.76
CA GLN A 301 -5.58 -0.11 -3.70
C GLN A 301 -6.36 -0.41 -4.98
N SER A 302 -6.15 -1.60 -5.54
CA SER A 302 -6.90 -2.11 -6.69
C SER A 302 -7.62 -3.41 -6.33
N ASP A 303 -8.91 -3.50 -6.63
CA ASP A 303 -9.73 -4.71 -6.55
C ASP A 303 -10.43 -4.89 -7.91
N VAL A 304 -9.64 -5.28 -8.91
CA VAL A 304 -10.04 -5.27 -10.31
C VAL A 304 -9.75 -6.62 -10.94
N ASP A 305 -10.78 -7.22 -11.53
CA ASP A 305 -10.62 -8.43 -12.33
C ASP A 305 -10.11 -8.07 -13.72
N ILE A 306 -8.93 -8.56 -14.09
CA ILE A 306 -8.26 -8.25 -15.36
C ILE A 306 -8.21 -9.51 -16.22
N ASN A 307 -8.89 -9.49 -17.37
CA ASN A 307 -8.94 -10.58 -18.34
C ASN A 307 -8.38 -10.09 -19.68
N VAL A 308 -7.28 -10.69 -20.12
CA VAL A 308 -6.51 -10.25 -21.28
C VAL A 308 -6.38 -11.38 -22.29
N SER A 309 -6.72 -11.08 -23.53
CA SER A 309 -6.55 -11.97 -24.67
C SER A 309 -6.03 -11.16 -25.86
N ALA A 310 -4.71 -11.01 -25.97
CA ALA A 310 -4.10 -10.13 -26.99
C ALA A 310 -2.72 -10.62 -27.45
N SER A 311 -2.30 -10.12 -28.62
CA SER A 311 -0.94 -10.31 -29.17
C SER A 311 -0.14 -9.01 -29.19
N GLY A 312 1.16 -9.11 -28.91
CA GLY A 312 2.06 -7.96 -28.89
C GLY A 312 3.54 -8.33 -28.68
N HIS A 313 4.45 -7.41 -29.04
CA HIS A 313 5.86 -7.50 -28.66
C HIS A 313 6.03 -7.77 -27.16
N ALA A 314 5.36 -6.96 -26.35
CA ALA A 314 5.36 -7.07 -24.90
C ALA A 314 3.98 -6.72 -24.35
N ILE A 315 3.47 -7.54 -23.44
CA ILE A 315 2.22 -7.30 -22.73
C ILE A 315 2.54 -7.21 -21.23
N TYR A 316 2.38 -6.02 -20.66
CA TYR A 316 2.58 -5.75 -19.24
C TYR A 316 1.22 -5.72 -18.54
N ILE A 317 1.00 -6.63 -17.59
CA ILE A 317 -0.26 -6.76 -16.86
C ILE A 317 0.04 -6.62 -15.37
N GLY A 318 -0.46 -5.54 -14.77
CA GLY A 318 -0.35 -5.27 -13.34
C GLY A 318 -1.72 -5.23 -12.69
N GLY A 319 -1.88 -5.80 -11.51
CA GLY A 319 -3.14 -5.63 -10.78
C GLY A 319 -3.41 -4.18 -10.37
N LEU A 320 -2.35 -3.39 -10.16
CA LEU A 320 -2.42 -1.94 -9.89
C LEU A 320 -2.00 -1.11 -11.11
N ILE A 321 -0.77 -1.31 -11.62
CA ILE A 321 -0.21 -0.53 -12.74
C ILE A 321 0.42 -1.46 -13.78
N GLY A 322 0.12 -1.30 -15.06
CA GLY A 322 0.71 -2.16 -16.12
C GLY A 322 2.24 -1.99 -16.23
N ASN A 323 2.68 -0.79 -16.57
CA ASN A 323 4.09 -0.40 -16.72
C ASN A 323 4.39 0.82 -15.84
N VAL A 324 5.42 0.72 -14.99
CA VAL A 324 5.84 1.80 -14.10
C VAL A 324 7.35 2.05 -14.16
N GLN A 325 7.75 3.31 -14.31
CA GLN A 325 9.16 3.70 -14.46
C GLN A 325 9.53 4.95 -13.67
N ASN A 326 10.62 4.88 -12.90
CA ASN A 326 11.24 5.97 -12.14
C ASN A 326 10.34 6.55 -11.03
N VAL A 327 9.57 5.70 -10.35
CA VAL A 327 8.53 6.10 -9.39
C VAL A 327 8.77 5.45 -8.03
N PHE A 328 8.61 6.22 -6.96
CA PHE A 328 8.56 5.71 -5.59
C PHE A 328 7.17 5.13 -5.30
N ILE A 329 7.11 3.90 -4.79
CA ILE A 329 5.84 3.21 -4.51
C ILE A 329 5.80 2.78 -3.05
N GLU A 330 4.74 3.16 -2.33
CA GLU A 330 4.57 2.86 -0.91
C GLU A 330 3.12 2.49 -0.56
N ASP A 331 2.95 1.54 0.37
CA ASP A 331 1.65 1.15 0.94
C ASP A 331 0.61 0.77 -0.12
N VAL A 332 1.00 -0.06 -1.09
CA VAL A 332 0.12 -0.45 -2.20
C VAL A 332 -0.45 -1.85 -2.01
N LYS A 333 -1.72 -2.00 -2.41
CA LYS A 333 -2.46 -3.25 -2.30
C LYS A 333 -3.14 -3.64 -3.60
N SER A 334 -3.17 -4.93 -3.89
CA SER A 334 -4.01 -5.44 -4.99
C SER A 334 -4.75 -6.72 -4.64
N PHE A 335 -5.96 -6.82 -5.17
CA PHE A 335 -6.94 -7.89 -4.99
C PHE A 335 -7.64 -8.16 -6.33
N GLY A 336 -8.28 -9.32 -6.44
CA GLY A 336 -8.98 -9.75 -7.66
C GLY A 336 -8.20 -10.84 -8.39
N LYS A 337 -8.34 -10.87 -9.72
CA LYS A 337 -7.63 -11.85 -10.56
C LYS A 337 -7.04 -11.25 -11.83
N ILE A 338 -5.96 -11.86 -12.29
CA ILE A 338 -5.36 -11.64 -13.61
C ILE A 338 -5.47 -12.93 -14.41
N ASN A 339 -6.20 -12.91 -15.52
CA ASN A 339 -6.28 -14.03 -16.47
C ASN A 339 -5.69 -13.61 -17.82
N TYR A 340 -4.74 -14.40 -18.33
CA TYR A 340 -4.26 -14.28 -19.71
C TYR A 340 -4.57 -15.56 -20.49
N GLU A 341 -5.32 -15.43 -21.57
CA GLU A 341 -5.73 -16.52 -22.45
C GLU A 341 -5.59 -16.14 -23.93
N PHE A 342 -4.39 -16.25 -24.52
CA PHE A 342 -4.27 -16.09 -25.96
C PHE A 342 -3.03 -16.74 -26.58
N SER A 343 -3.25 -17.38 -27.73
CA SER A 343 -2.26 -18.11 -28.53
C SER A 343 -2.54 -17.79 -30.01
N LYS A 344 -1.95 -16.71 -30.51
CA LYS A 344 -1.73 -16.49 -31.94
C LYS A 344 -0.32 -15.95 -32.10
N GLU A 345 0.36 -16.37 -33.18
CA GLU A 345 1.71 -15.92 -33.52
C GLU A 345 1.83 -14.40 -33.38
N GLY A 346 2.98 -13.93 -32.89
CA GLY A 346 3.29 -12.50 -32.78
C GLY A 346 3.27 -11.95 -31.35
N THR A 347 2.96 -12.77 -30.33
CA THR A 347 3.32 -12.44 -28.95
C THR A 347 4.75 -12.87 -28.66
N GLN A 348 5.62 -11.95 -28.23
CA GLN A 348 6.98 -12.35 -27.82
C GLN A 348 7.09 -12.53 -26.31
N SER A 349 6.48 -11.63 -25.54
CA SER A 349 6.62 -11.66 -24.08
C SER A 349 5.39 -11.15 -23.33
N VAL A 350 5.10 -11.80 -22.20
CA VAL A 350 4.05 -11.41 -21.28
C VAL A 350 4.65 -11.30 -19.88
N TYR A 351 4.35 -10.19 -19.21
CA TYR A 351 4.83 -9.88 -17.88
C TYR A 351 3.61 -9.66 -17.00
N ALA A 352 3.42 -10.48 -15.97
CA ALA A 352 2.28 -10.37 -15.08
C ALA A 352 2.73 -10.25 -13.62
N GLY A 353 2.17 -9.27 -12.92
CA GLY A 353 2.39 -9.07 -11.50
C GLY A 353 1.15 -8.54 -10.78
N GLY A 354 0.96 -8.94 -9.53
CA GLY A 354 -0.18 -8.47 -8.73
C GLY A 354 -0.17 -6.95 -8.53
N ILE A 355 1.00 -6.32 -8.42
CA ILE A 355 1.12 -4.86 -8.37
C ILE A 355 1.45 -4.30 -9.75
N ALA A 356 2.52 -4.78 -10.38
CA ALA A 356 2.94 -4.30 -11.70
C ALA A 356 3.40 -5.38 -12.66
N GLY A 357 3.10 -5.22 -13.95
CA GLY A 357 3.65 -6.09 -15.00
C GLY A 357 5.13 -5.82 -15.23
N PHE A 358 5.49 -4.54 -15.32
CA PHE A 358 6.88 -4.09 -15.46
C PHE A 358 7.18 -2.93 -14.53
N LEU A 359 8.29 -3.02 -13.81
CA LEU A 359 8.79 -2.01 -12.88
C LEU A 359 10.26 -1.70 -13.15
N LYS A 360 10.56 -0.43 -13.40
CA LYS A 360 11.94 0.05 -13.57
C LYS A 360 12.22 1.22 -12.63
N GLY A 361 13.28 1.12 -11.84
CA GLY A 361 13.72 2.22 -10.98
C GLY A 361 14.60 3.22 -11.69
N LYS A 362 14.62 4.43 -11.13
CA LYS A 362 15.53 5.50 -11.48
C LYS A 362 16.94 5.15 -11.03
N VAL A 363 17.88 5.38 -11.94
CA VAL A 363 19.31 5.20 -11.68
C VAL A 363 19.97 6.56 -11.71
N ASP A 364 20.61 6.97 -10.61
CA ASP A 364 21.40 8.20 -10.63
C ASP A 364 22.58 8.08 -11.59
N GLY A 365 22.76 9.09 -12.43
CA GLY A 365 23.90 9.24 -13.34
C GLY A 365 25.06 10.04 -12.75
N PHE A 366 24.94 10.61 -11.55
CA PHE A 366 25.99 11.44 -10.96
C PHE A 366 27.17 10.64 -10.41
N SER A 367 28.29 10.70 -11.14
CA SER A 367 29.67 10.38 -10.73
C SER A 367 29.92 9.07 -9.97
N GLY A 368 30.41 8.05 -10.68
CA GLY A 368 31.27 6.99 -10.13
C GLY A 368 30.60 5.87 -9.32
N SER A 369 29.37 6.07 -8.83
CA SER A 369 28.58 5.02 -8.20
C SER A 369 27.11 5.16 -8.58
N LYS A 370 26.65 4.36 -9.55
CA LYS A 370 25.22 4.20 -9.80
C LYS A 370 24.64 3.48 -8.58
N ILE A 371 23.59 4.05 -7.97
CA ILE A 371 22.80 3.41 -6.91
C ILE A 371 21.34 3.46 -7.39
N PRO A 372 20.53 2.40 -7.20
CA PRO A 372 19.10 2.51 -7.44
C PRO A 372 18.57 3.55 -6.46
N LEU A 373 18.10 4.69 -6.98
CA LEU A 373 17.57 5.76 -6.14
C LEU A 373 16.19 5.40 -5.61
N ASP A 374 15.45 4.60 -6.37
CA ASP A 374 14.09 4.25 -6.03
C ASP A 374 14.04 2.97 -5.20
N MET A 375 13.25 3.07 -4.14
CA MET A 375 12.98 2.02 -3.18
C MET A 375 11.49 2.06 -2.90
N GLY A 376 10.82 0.92 -2.87
CA GLY A 376 9.41 0.86 -2.49
C GLY A 376 9.19 0.11 -1.18
N TRP A 377 8.13 0.47 -0.48
CA TRP A 377 7.83 0.01 0.87
C TRP A 377 6.40 -0.53 0.93
N PHE A 378 6.17 -1.64 1.61
CA PHE A 378 4.83 -2.20 1.83
C PHE A 378 4.06 -2.48 0.53
N PHE A 379 4.37 -3.63 -0.07
CA PHE A 379 3.63 -4.17 -1.21
C PHE A 379 2.81 -5.36 -0.75
N GLU A 380 1.50 -5.34 -0.96
CA GLU A 380 0.63 -6.45 -0.60
C GLU A 380 -0.21 -6.87 -1.80
N SER A 381 -0.15 -8.15 -2.18
CA SER A 381 -1.00 -8.67 -3.24
C SER A 381 -1.67 -9.98 -2.86
N HIS A 382 -2.98 -9.98 -3.05
CA HIS A 382 -3.89 -11.14 -2.95
C HIS A 382 -4.41 -11.55 -4.32
N MET A 383 -3.75 -11.13 -5.40
CA MET A 383 -4.17 -11.39 -6.78
C MET A 383 -3.96 -12.85 -7.18
N ASP A 384 -5.01 -13.48 -7.70
CA ASP A 384 -4.88 -14.76 -8.40
C ASP A 384 -4.44 -14.54 -9.84
N ILE A 385 -3.26 -15.04 -10.21
CA ILE A 385 -2.68 -14.91 -11.54
C ILE A 385 -2.78 -16.25 -12.27
N LYS A 386 -3.57 -16.29 -13.34
CA LYS A 386 -3.75 -17.44 -14.21
C LYS A 386 -3.31 -17.15 -15.63
N ILE A 387 -2.39 -17.96 -16.14
CA ILE A 387 -1.94 -17.94 -17.53
C ILE A 387 -2.36 -19.26 -18.17
N ASN A 388 -3.12 -19.23 -19.26
CA ASN A 388 -3.54 -20.42 -19.99
C ASN A 388 -3.32 -20.26 -21.50
N VAL A 389 -2.33 -20.96 -22.06
CA VAL A 389 -1.89 -20.77 -23.46
C VAL A 389 -1.57 -22.10 -24.13
N GLU A 390 -2.38 -22.47 -25.14
CA GLU A 390 -2.34 -23.83 -25.72
C GLU A 390 -1.21 -24.10 -26.72
N LYS A 391 -0.50 -23.10 -27.28
CA LYS A 391 0.67 -23.28 -28.17
C LYS A 391 1.35 -21.96 -28.50
N ASP A 392 2.55 -21.69 -27.99
CA ASP A 392 3.46 -20.70 -28.58
C ASP A 392 4.88 -20.74 -27.97
N SER A 393 5.85 -20.12 -28.63
CA SER A 393 7.19 -19.83 -28.09
C SER A 393 7.21 -18.48 -27.35
N ILE A 394 6.19 -18.20 -26.54
CA ILE A 394 6.11 -16.95 -25.74
C ILE A 394 7.05 -17.05 -24.54
N MET A 395 7.62 -15.91 -24.14
CA MET A 395 8.33 -15.77 -22.88
C MET A 395 7.45 -15.14 -21.80
N PHE A 396 7.11 -15.92 -20.78
CA PHE A 396 6.36 -15.48 -19.61
C PHE A 396 7.30 -15.08 -18.48
N ARG A 397 7.04 -13.92 -17.88
CA ARG A 397 7.69 -13.45 -16.65
C ARG A 397 6.63 -13.13 -15.61
N ILE A 398 6.47 -14.03 -14.64
CA ILE A 398 5.32 -14.02 -13.74
C ILE A 398 5.81 -13.87 -12.30
N GLY A 399 5.39 -12.80 -11.64
CA GLY A 399 5.59 -12.60 -10.22
C GLY A 399 4.27 -12.44 -9.49
N GLY A 400 4.17 -12.82 -8.23
CA GLY A 400 2.98 -12.50 -7.43
C GLY A 400 2.85 -10.99 -7.20
N ILE A 401 3.96 -10.26 -7.20
CA ILE A 401 4.00 -8.79 -7.02
C ILE A 401 4.38 -8.11 -8.33
N ILE A 402 5.49 -8.50 -8.95
CA ILE A 402 6.04 -7.84 -10.15
C ILE A 402 6.37 -8.84 -11.26
N GLY A 403 5.92 -8.61 -12.50
CA GLY A 403 6.30 -9.48 -13.63
C GLY A 403 7.82 -9.40 -13.94
N LYS A 404 8.32 -8.21 -14.28
CA LYS A 404 9.76 -7.92 -14.40
C LYS A 404 10.14 -6.66 -13.64
N MET A 405 11.23 -6.75 -12.89
CA MET A 405 11.80 -5.65 -12.13
C MET A 405 13.22 -5.32 -12.61
N ILE A 406 13.50 -4.04 -12.83
CA ILE A 406 14.83 -3.54 -13.21
C ILE A 406 15.24 -2.45 -12.23
N ASP A 407 16.42 -2.57 -11.63
CA ASP A 407 17.05 -1.50 -10.84
C ASP A 407 16.13 -0.90 -9.76
N TYR A 408 15.36 -1.74 -9.07
CA TYR A 408 14.41 -1.33 -8.04
C TYR A 408 14.59 -2.17 -6.78
N GLN A 409 14.26 -1.60 -5.61
CA GLN A 409 14.34 -2.30 -4.33
C GLN A 409 12.96 -2.44 -3.67
N LEU A 410 12.70 -3.57 -3.03
CA LEU A 410 11.42 -3.87 -2.37
C LEU A 410 11.62 -4.18 -0.89
N TYR A 411 10.81 -3.55 -0.03
CA TYR A 411 10.80 -3.79 1.41
C TYR A 411 9.37 -4.04 1.87
N TYR A 412 9.20 -4.97 2.82
CA TYR A 412 7.89 -5.40 3.32
C TYR A 412 6.95 -5.85 2.20
N VAL A 413 7.10 -7.11 1.76
CA VAL A 413 6.35 -7.61 0.59
C VAL A 413 5.49 -8.81 0.98
N ASN A 414 4.17 -8.70 0.89
CA ASN A 414 3.25 -9.79 1.18
C ASN A 414 2.58 -10.28 -0.11
N PHE A 415 2.71 -11.58 -0.41
CA PHE A 415 1.98 -12.25 -1.48
C PHE A 415 1.13 -13.40 -0.93
N ALA A 416 -0.19 -13.26 -1.07
CA ALA A 416 -1.18 -14.21 -0.57
C ALA A 416 -2.12 -14.76 -1.66
N GLY A 417 -1.92 -14.37 -2.93
CA GLY A 417 -2.68 -14.91 -4.06
C GLY A 417 -2.15 -16.26 -4.55
N ASN A 418 -2.69 -16.78 -5.64
CA ASN A 418 -2.20 -17.99 -6.31
C ASN A 418 -1.60 -17.66 -7.68
N ILE A 419 -0.57 -18.40 -8.10
CA ILE A 419 -0.04 -18.34 -9.48
C ILE A 419 -0.24 -19.70 -10.13
N ASN A 420 -0.99 -19.75 -11.23
CA ASN A 420 -1.19 -20.94 -12.04
C ASN A 420 -0.84 -20.65 -13.50
N VAL A 421 0.18 -21.34 -14.02
CA VAL A 421 0.63 -21.19 -15.41
C VAL A 421 0.47 -22.52 -16.13
N ASP A 422 -0.40 -22.54 -17.12
CA ASP A 422 -0.63 -23.69 -17.99
C ASP A 422 -0.29 -23.34 -19.44
N CYS A 423 0.84 -23.84 -19.97
CA CYS A 423 1.28 -23.48 -21.31
C CYS A 423 2.01 -24.61 -22.07
N GLU A 424 2.07 -24.51 -23.40
CA GLU A 424 2.85 -25.42 -24.27
C GLU A 424 3.98 -24.68 -25.00
N LYS A 425 5.20 -25.26 -25.00
CA LYS A 425 6.42 -24.83 -25.72
C LYS A 425 6.95 -23.43 -25.39
N SER A 426 6.44 -22.81 -24.35
CA SER A 426 6.82 -21.45 -23.91
C SER A 426 7.99 -21.47 -22.91
N GLU A 427 8.69 -20.36 -22.81
CA GLU A 427 9.64 -20.13 -21.72
C GLU A 427 8.89 -19.49 -20.54
N VAL A 428 8.98 -20.08 -19.35
CA VAL A 428 8.37 -19.55 -18.13
C VAL A 428 9.46 -19.21 -17.12
N ILE A 429 9.56 -17.93 -16.78
CA ILE A 429 10.40 -17.38 -15.72
C ILE A 429 9.47 -16.89 -14.61
N ALA A 430 9.42 -17.59 -13.47
CA ALA A 430 8.45 -17.26 -12.43
C ALA A 430 9.01 -17.35 -11.00
N GLY A 431 8.51 -16.45 -10.15
CA GLY A 431 8.78 -16.39 -8.72
C GLY A 431 7.58 -15.84 -7.94
N ASN A 432 7.46 -16.13 -6.64
CA ASN A 432 6.29 -15.65 -5.89
C ASN A 432 6.29 -14.12 -5.73
N ILE A 433 7.45 -13.46 -5.80
CA ILE A 433 7.56 -12.01 -5.71
C ILE A 433 7.77 -11.39 -7.08
N ALA A 434 8.81 -11.82 -7.79
CA ALA A 434 9.14 -11.32 -9.11
C ALA A 434 9.34 -12.45 -10.14
N GLY A 435 8.90 -12.25 -11.38
CA GLY A 435 9.23 -13.17 -12.46
C GLY A 435 10.72 -13.08 -12.82
N GLU A 436 11.17 -11.91 -13.27
CA GLU A 436 12.57 -11.63 -13.57
C GLU A 436 13.05 -10.37 -12.83
N VAL A 437 14.29 -10.41 -12.33
CA VAL A 437 14.97 -9.25 -11.76
C VAL A 437 16.26 -8.98 -12.53
N GLU A 438 16.45 -7.75 -12.97
CA GLU A 438 17.63 -7.29 -13.69
C GLU A 438 18.30 -6.13 -12.95
N ASN A 439 19.62 -6.17 -12.87
CA ASN A 439 20.43 -5.13 -12.24
C ASN A 439 21.45 -4.62 -13.26
N THR A 440 21.25 -3.39 -13.72
CA THR A 440 22.13 -2.69 -14.67
C THR A 440 23.01 -1.64 -13.96
N VAL A 441 22.70 -1.35 -12.70
CA VAL A 441 23.32 -0.31 -11.86
C VAL A 441 24.66 -0.76 -11.30
N PHE A 442 24.69 -1.90 -10.60
CA PHE A 442 25.88 -2.33 -9.90
C PHE A 442 26.84 -3.05 -10.85
N ASN A 443 28.13 -2.66 -10.82
CA ASN A 443 29.14 -3.41 -11.54
C ASN A 443 29.18 -4.85 -11.00
N LYS A 444 29.40 -5.85 -11.86
CA LYS A 444 29.49 -7.27 -11.48
C LYS A 444 30.53 -7.53 -10.38
N ASP A 445 31.52 -6.64 -10.26
CA ASP A 445 32.59 -6.71 -9.27
C ASP A 445 32.23 -6.01 -7.92
N GLN A 446 31.10 -5.30 -7.83
CA GLN A 446 30.65 -4.65 -6.60
C GLN A 446 29.75 -5.58 -5.79
N LYS A 447 29.97 -5.65 -4.46
CA LYS A 447 29.16 -6.43 -3.50
C LYS A 447 27.73 -5.86 -3.28
N ARG A 448 27.28 -4.91 -4.08
CA ARG A 448 25.97 -4.26 -3.93
C ARG A 448 24.96 -4.94 -4.86
N THR A 449 23.75 -5.19 -4.34
CA THR A 449 22.72 -5.99 -5.04
C THR A 449 21.35 -5.32 -4.91
N ILE A 450 20.37 -5.84 -5.65
CA ILE A 450 18.96 -5.49 -5.45
C ILE A 450 18.46 -6.16 -4.16
N LEU A 451 17.89 -5.36 -3.25
CA LEU A 451 17.33 -5.83 -2.00
C LEU A 451 15.82 -6.07 -2.13
N ILE A 452 15.41 -7.29 -1.74
CA ILE A 452 14.02 -7.69 -1.52
C ILE A 452 13.98 -8.27 -0.10
N SER A 453 13.25 -7.64 0.82
CA SER A 453 13.31 -8.01 2.24
C SER A 453 11.94 -8.01 2.93
N GLN A 454 11.87 -8.70 4.08
CA GLN A 454 10.71 -8.76 4.98
C GLN A 454 9.43 -9.18 4.27
N VAL A 455 9.45 -10.37 3.73
CA VAL A 455 8.43 -10.79 2.78
C VAL A 455 7.67 -11.97 3.37
N THR A 456 6.42 -12.09 2.97
CA THR A 456 5.50 -13.14 3.40
C THR A 456 4.89 -13.75 2.15
N ILE A 457 4.84 -15.08 2.10
CA ILE A 457 4.22 -15.83 1.00
C ILE A 457 3.32 -16.87 1.62
N GLU A 458 2.06 -16.92 1.17
CA GLU A 458 1.08 -17.87 1.69
C GLU A 458 0.92 -19.10 0.79
N ASN A 459 0.99 -18.93 -0.54
CA ASN A 459 0.73 -20.00 -1.50
C ASN A 459 1.92 -20.26 -2.45
N PRO A 460 2.10 -21.51 -2.92
CA PRO A 460 3.10 -21.85 -3.92
C PRO A 460 2.69 -21.44 -5.34
N ILE A 461 3.68 -21.39 -6.23
CA ILE A 461 3.48 -21.29 -7.69
C ILE A 461 3.16 -22.68 -8.24
N GLU A 462 2.16 -22.77 -9.10
CA GLU A 462 1.84 -23.97 -9.88
C GLU A 462 2.16 -23.72 -11.36
N VAL A 463 3.03 -24.55 -11.94
CA VAL A 463 3.39 -24.46 -13.37
C VAL A 463 3.22 -25.81 -14.04
N ASN A 464 2.44 -25.81 -15.13
CA ASN A 464 2.23 -26.92 -16.04
C ASN A 464 2.74 -26.56 -17.44
N SER A 465 3.89 -27.10 -17.83
CA SER A 465 4.48 -26.81 -19.15
C SER A 465 5.38 -27.94 -19.66
N ASP A 466 5.53 -28.01 -20.99
CA ASP A 466 6.54 -28.81 -21.69
C ASP A 466 7.70 -27.95 -22.29
N GLY A 467 7.71 -26.64 -22.02
CA GLY A 467 8.72 -25.70 -22.48
C GLY A 467 9.92 -25.50 -21.53
N ILE A 468 10.58 -24.35 -21.62
CA ILE A 468 11.74 -24.01 -20.77
C ILE A 468 11.22 -23.43 -19.45
N LEU A 469 11.63 -24.01 -18.32
CA LEU A 469 11.21 -23.58 -16.99
C LEU A 469 12.37 -23.00 -16.18
N LYS A 470 12.19 -21.79 -15.66
CA LYS A 470 13.13 -21.02 -14.84
C LYS A 470 12.43 -20.50 -13.59
N LEU A 471 12.25 -21.40 -12.62
CA LEU A 471 11.41 -21.15 -11.45
C LEU A 471 12.27 -20.94 -10.20
N GLY A 472 11.87 -19.99 -9.36
CA GLY A 472 12.47 -19.81 -8.03
C GLY A 472 11.42 -19.41 -6.99
N SER A 473 11.71 -19.62 -5.71
CA SER A 473 10.72 -19.34 -4.65
C SER A 473 10.37 -17.85 -4.57
N LEU A 474 11.31 -16.95 -4.80
CA LEU A 474 11.07 -15.50 -4.71
C LEU A 474 11.19 -14.82 -6.07
N VAL A 475 12.24 -15.16 -6.82
CA VAL A 475 12.52 -14.65 -8.16
C VAL A 475 12.77 -15.82 -9.10
N GLY A 476 12.29 -15.76 -10.34
CA GLY A 476 12.62 -16.76 -11.36
C GLY A 476 14.11 -16.75 -11.76
N VAL A 477 14.59 -17.86 -12.31
CA VAL A 477 16.03 -18.07 -12.59
C VAL A 477 16.41 -17.51 -13.97
N GLY A 478 16.73 -16.21 -14.06
CA GLY A 478 17.10 -15.52 -15.31
C GLY A 478 18.57 -15.71 -15.76
N ILE A 479 18.86 -15.53 -17.06
CA ILE A 479 20.21 -15.66 -17.66
C ILE A 479 21.13 -14.47 -17.30
N SER A 480 20.56 -13.30 -16.99
CA SER A 480 21.32 -12.10 -16.56
C SER A 480 21.73 -12.14 -15.09
N GLN A 481 21.46 -13.24 -14.39
CA GLN A 481 21.92 -13.49 -13.02
C GLN A 481 23.43 -13.80 -13.03
N TYR A 482 24.26 -12.77 -12.95
CA TYR A 482 25.47 -12.89 -12.12
C TYR A 482 25.03 -12.87 -10.65
N VAL A 483 24.29 -13.89 -10.23
CA VAL A 483 24.13 -14.21 -8.81
C VAL A 483 25.42 -14.93 -8.45
N SER A 484 26.42 -14.14 -8.06
CA SER A 484 27.64 -14.67 -7.48
C SER A 484 27.26 -15.56 -6.30
N ASN A 485 27.80 -16.78 -6.27
CA ASN A 485 27.67 -17.73 -5.16
C ASN A 485 28.09 -17.15 -3.79
N ASP A 486 28.72 -15.96 -3.77
CA ASP A 486 29.19 -15.29 -2.55
C ASP A 486 28.31 -14.10 -2.11
N TYR A 487 27.36 -13.61 -2.93
CA TYR A 487 26.65 -12.35 -2.65
C TYR A 487 25.18 -12.42 -3.07
N GLY A 488 24.39 -13.00 -2.16
CA GLY A 488 22.96 -13.22 -2.32
C GLY A 488 22.14 -11.92 -2.39
N ILE A 489 20.97 -12.06 -3.01
CA ILE A 489 19.78 -11.37 -2.52
C ILE A 489 19.71 -11.69 -1.01
N ILE A 490 19.71 -10.68 -0.14
CA ILE A 490 19.71 -10.92 1.31
C ILE A 490 18.29 -11.27 1.72
N PHE A 491 18.06 -12.56 1.96
CA PHE A 491 16.79 -13.09 2.43
C PHE A 491 16.82 -13.20 3.95
N SER A 492 16.04 -12.39 4.65
CA SER A 492 15.82 -12.50 6.09
C SER A 492 14.44 -13.12 6.34
N ASP A 493 14.42 -14.28 7.02
CA ASP A 493 13.28 -14.97 7.66
C ASP A 493 12.16 -15.52 6.75
N TYR A 494 12.22 -16.81 6.35
CA TYR A 494 11.08 -17.48 5.71
C TYR A 494 10.97 -19.01 5.88
N PRO A 495 9.74 -19.54 5.95
CA PRO A 495 9.44 -20.94 5.66
C PRO A 495 9.49 -21.23 4.15
N THR A 496 10.07 -22.37 3.79
CA THR A 496 10.33 -22.77 2.41
C THR A 496 9.04 -23.18 1.68
N ILE A 497 8.42 -22.28 0.93
CA ILE A 497 7.35 -22.64 -0.02
C ILE A 497 8.00 -22.80 -1.40
N LEU A 498 8.02 -24.05 -1.86
CA LEU A 498 8.59 -24.48 -3.15
C LEU A 498 7.52 -24.41 -4.24
N ALA A 499 7.93 -24.11 -5.47
CA ALA A 499 7.05 -24.20 -6.64
C ALA A 499 6.65 -25.66 -6.91
N ASN A 500 5.36 -25.89 -7.20
CA ASN A 500 4.84 -27.17 -7.65
C ASN A 500 4.90 -27.22 -9.19
N VAL A 501 5.59 -28.21 -9.74
CA VAL A 501 5.81 -28.34 -11.19
C VAL A 501 5.20 -29.64 -11.68
N THR A 502 4.32 -29.54 -12.68
CA THR A 502 3.82 -30.70 -13.44
C THR A 502 4.28 -30.57 -14.89
N ARG A 503 4.75 -31.66 -15.50
CA ARG A 503 5.12 -31.67 -16.92
C ARG A 503 4.02 -32.31 -17.76
N LYS A 504 3.69 -31.70 -18.89
CA LYS A 504 2.66 -32.24 -19.81
C LYS A 504 3.12 -33.45 -20.63
N THR A 505 4.41 -33.58 -20.92
CA THR A 505 4.94 -34.68 -21.75
C THR A 505 6.31 -35.19 -21.25
N GLU A 506 6.54 -36.51 -21.33
CA GLU A 506 7.83 -37.16 -21.01
C GLU A 506 8.86 -37.06 -22.15
N ILE A 507 8.55 -36.35 -23.24
CA ILE A 507 9.33 -36.42 -24.49
C ILE A 507 10.05 -35.10 -24.73
N GLY A 508 11.29 -35.01 -24.23
CA GLY A 508 12.24 -33.95 -24.58
C GLY A 508 13.20 -33.61 -23.45
N GLU A 509 14.50 -33.65 -23.71
CA GLU A 509 15.55 -33.24 -22.78
C GLU A 509 15.43 -31.74 -22.45
N SER A 510 14.65 -31.40 -21.43
CA SER A 510 14.64 -30.04 -20.88
C SER A 510 15.82 -29.85 -19.91
N LYS A 511 16.48 -28.71 -19.94
CA LYS A 511 17.34 -28.29 -18.82
C LYS A 511 16.46 -27.68 -17.73
N GLU A 512 16.20 -28.46 -16.69
CA GLU A 512 15.55 -28.00 -15.48
C GLU A 512 16.58 -27.36 -14.55
N THR A 513 16.39 -26.08 -14.21
CA THR A 513 17.17 -25.41 -13.16
C THR A 513 16.22 -25.04 -12.04
N ILE A 514 15.90 -25.99 -11.15
CA ILE A 514 15.21 -25.70 -9.90
C ILE A 514 16.25 -25.45 -8.82
N ASN A 515 16.31 -24.22 -8.31
CA ASN A 515 17.16 -23.92 -7.16
C ASN A 515 16.39 -24.28 -5.87
N LYS A 516 16.61 -25.51 -5.36
CA LYS A 516 15.95 -26.04 -4.14
C LYS A 516 16.58 -25.55 -2.83
N SER A 517 17.66 -24.78 -2.90
CA SER A 517 18.41 -24.36 -1.72
C SER A 517 17.92 -23.00 -1.21
N PRO A 518 17.74 -22.82 0.12
CA PRO A 518 17.63 -21.49 0.68
C PRO A 518 18.91 -20.74 0.33
N ILE A 519 18.77 -19.74 -0.53
CA ILE A 519 19.86 -18.84 -0.86
C ILE A 519 20.09 -18.01 0.42
N GLY A 520 21.29 -18.12 1.00
CA GLY A 520 21.67 -17.44 2.24
C GLY A 520 21.77 -18.37 3.44
N LYS A 521 22.98 -18.90 3.70
CA LYS A 521 23.35 -19.29 5.07
C LYS A 521 23.71 -18.01 5.82
N ARG A 522 23.16 -17.84 7.03
CA ARG A 522 23.70 -16.90 8.02
C ARG A 522 25.16 -17.25 8.28
N GLU A 523 26.07 -16.30 8.05
CA GLU A 523 27.30 -16.18 8.84
C GLU A 523 27.09 -15.12 9.91
#